data_AF-A0A485BD25-F1
#
_entry.id   AF-A0A485BD25-F1
#
_cell.length_a   1.000
_cell.length_b   1.000
_cell.length_c   1.000
_cell.angle_alpha   90.00
_cell.angle_beta   90.00
_cell.angle_gamma   90.00
#
_symmetry.space_group_name_H-M   'P 1'
#
loop_
_entity.id
_entity.type
_entity.pdbx_description
1 polymer ?
#
loop_
_entity_poly.entity_id
_entity_poly.type
_entity_poly.pdbx_seq_one_letter_code
_entity_poly.pdbx_strand_id
1 'polypeptide(L)'
;MHSLFYKPHPDVLVGNRPGHISDKEMTTLADCVALDADIIECIQQVDEVHTMTSLSGFEALMHGKKVYCYGMPFYAGWGLTTDEYVCERRQRQPNISDLIYHALISYPTYIHPETKQSISPEMAMDWLLAQKRQDMEMTRGSGQYLQRQGRKLQMLIKAMKH
;
A
#
# COMPACT_ATOMS: atom_id res chain seq x y z
N MET A 1 -4.98 -18.67 -21.28
CA MET A 1 -3.62 -18.75 -20.73
C MET A 1 -3.54 -17.60 -19.73
N HIS A 2 -3.31 -17.89 -18.44
CA HIS A 2 -3.21 -16.84 -17.41
C HIS A 2 -1.74 -16.49 -17.24
N SER A 3 -1.41 -15.19 -17.16
CA SER A 3 -0.05 -14.71 -16.92
C SER A 3 0.05 -14.14 -15.51
N LEU A 4 1.06 -14.56 -14.75
CA LEU A 4 1.29 -14.12 -13.38
C LEU A 4 2.35 -13.03 -13.32
N PHE A 5 1.94 -11.86 -12.84
CA PHE A 5 2.82 -10.74 -12.56
C PHE A 5 3.03 -10.60 -11.06
N TYR A 6 4.28 -10.63 -10.63
CA TYR A 6 4.64 -10.42 -9.22
C TYR A 6 5.21 -9.02 -9.00
N LYS A 7 4.60 -8.27 -8.07
CA LYS A 7 5.08 -6.97 -7.61
C LYS A 7 5.63 -7.07 -6.19
N PRO A 8 6.97 -7.16 -6.01
CA PRO A 8 7.55 -7.18 -4.67
C PRO A 8 7.35 -5.84 -3.95
N HIS A 9 7.17 -5.91 -2.63
CA HIS A 9 7.05 -4.73 -1.78
C HIS A 9 8.35 -3.92 -1.80
N PRO A 10 8.32 -2.58 -1.94
CA PRO A 10 9.54 -1.77 -2.03
C PRO A 10 10.49 -1.99 -0.84
N ASP A 11 9.96 -2.07 0.39
CA ASP A 11 10.80 -2.37 1.57
C ASP A 11 11.52 -3.73 1.53
N VAL A 12 11.01 -4.73 0.82
CA VAL A 12 11.71 -6.01 0.61
C VAL A 12 12.85 -5.81 -0.38
N LEU A 13 12.62 -5.04 -1.45
CA LEU A 13 13.65 -4.74 -2.46
C LEU A 13 14.84 -3.96 -1.88
N VAL A 14 14.58 -3.06 -0.94
CA VAL A 14 15.64 -2.29 -0.26
C VAL A 14 16.11 -2.94 1.05
N GLY A 15 15.71 -4.19 1.33
CA GLY A 15 16.22 -4.99 2.45
C GLY A 15 15.76 -4.58 3.85
N ASN A 16 14.75 -3.71 3.96
CA ASN A 16 14.21 -3.25 5.25
C ASN A 16 13.21 -4.24 5.87
N ARG A 17 12.74 -5.22 5.10
CA ARG A 17 11.76 -6.21 5.54
C ARG A 17 12.13 -7.61 5.02
N PRO A 18 12.01 -8.67 5.85
CA PRO A 18 12.15 -10.05 5.36
C PRO A 18 11.05 -10.39 4.35
N GLY A 19 11.35 -11.32 3.44
CA GLY A 19 10.45 -11.69 2.34
C GLY A 19 11.12 -11.69 0.96
N HIS A 20 12.45 -11.58 0.91
CA HIS A 20 13.18 -11.74 -0.35
C HIS A 20 13.09 -13.20 -0.81
N ILE A 21 12.59 -13.37 -2.04
CA ILE A 21 12.59 -14.63 -2.76
C ILE A 21 13.70 -14.52 -3.81
N SER A 22 14.50 -15.56 -3.95
CA SER A 22 15.63 -15.52 -4.88
C SER A 22 15.17 -15.30 -6.33
N ASP A 23 15.94 -14.57 -7.14
CA ASP A 23 15.58 -14.30 -8.55
C ASP A 23 15.36 -15.60 -9.35
N LYS A 24 16.13 -16.65 -9.04
CA LYS A 24 16.00 -17.98 -9.64
C LYS A 24 14.65 -18.63 -9.32
N GLU A 25 14.18 -18.48 -8.09
CA GLU A 25 12.88 -19.03 -7.68
C GLU A 25 11.75 -18.17 -8.26
N MET A 26 11.89 -16.84 -8.25
CA MET A 26 10.88 -15.93 -8.79
C MET A 26 10.59 -16.15 -10.28
N THR A 27 11.62 -16.39 -11.09
CA THR A 27 11.45 -16.67 -12.53
C THR A 27 10.75 -18.00 -12.82
N THR A 28 10.68 -18.91 -11.82
CA THR A 28 9.89 -20.15 -11.93
C THR A 28 8.46 -19.98 -11.44
N LEU A 29 8.20 -19.00 -10.57
CA LEU A 29 6.90 -18.77 -9.96
C LEU A 29 6.04 -17.79 -10.74
N ALA A 30 6.63 -16.79 -11.39
CA ALA A 30 5.92 -15.72 -12.10
C ALA A 30 6.46 -15.51 -13.52
N ASP A 31 5.57 -15.15 -14.45
CA ASP A 31 5.92 -14.83 -15.83
C ASP A 31 6.65 -13.49 -15.94
N CYS A 32 6.40 -12.57 -15.00
CA CYS A 32 7.04 -11.27 -14.94
C CYS A 32 7.18 -10.77 -13.49
N VAL A 33 8.32 -10.16 -13.18
CA VAL A 33 8.58 -9.48 -11.90
C VAL A 33 8.69 -7.98 -12.13
N ALA A 34 7.71 -7.22 -11.64
CA ALA A 34 7.59 -5.79 -11.87
C ALA A 34 8.39 -4.99 -10.82
N LEU A 35 9.73 -5.01 -10.88
CA LEU A 35 10.57 -4.38 -9.86
C LEU A 35 10.36 -2.86 -9.74
N ASP A 36 10.41 -2.16 -10.88
CA ASP A 36 10.44 -0.70 -10.96
C ASP A 36 9.13 -0.08 -11.47
N ALA A 37 8.07 -0.88 -11.61
CA ALA A 37 6.78 -0.39 -12.08
C ALA A 37 5.99 0.29 -10.96
N ASP A 38 5.20 1.31 -11.33
CA ASP A 38 4.19 1.88 -10.45
C ASP A 38 3.08 0.85 -10.18
N ILE A 39 2.66 0.73 -8.92
CA ILE A 39 1.66 -0.27 -8.52
C ILE A 39 0.29 0.01 -9.14
N ILE A 40 -0.10 1.27 -9.31
CA ILE A 40 -1.38 1.66 -9.89
C ILE A 40 -1.38 1.33 -11.38
N GLU A 41 -0.28 1.60 -12.08
CA GLU A 41 -0.11 1.17 -13.47
C GLU A 41 -0.23 -0.35 -13.60
N CYS A 42 0.43 -1.14 -12.75
CA CYS A 42 0.27 -2.59 -12.73
C CYS A 42 -1.19 -3.01 -12.51
N ILE A 43 -1.86 -2.43 -11.51
CA ILE A 43 -3.27 -2.73 -11.19
C ILE A 43 -4.16 -2.47 -12.40
N GLN A 44 -3.96 -1.36 -13.10
CA GLN A 44 -4.77 -1.00 -14.26
C GLN A 44 -4.63 -2.00 -15.43
N GLN A 45 -3.48 -2.65 -15.56
CA GLN A 45 -3.18 -3.59 -16.65
C GLN A 45 -3.60 -5.04 -16.39
N VAL A 46 -3.95 -5.40 -15.15
CA VAL A 46 -4.35 -6.79 -14.81
C VAL A 46 -5.87 -6.94 -14.72
N ASP A 47 -6.36 -8.17 -14.92
CA ASP A 47 -7.77 -8.52 -14.75
C ASP A 47 -8.15 -8.70 -13.27
N GLU A 48 -7.23 -9.26 -12.47
CA GLU A 48 -7.43 -9.58 -11.06
C GLU A 48 -6.15 -9.36 -10.24
N VAL A 49 -6.32 -9.09 -8.95
CA VAL A 49 -5.24 -8.86 -8.00
C VAL A 49 -5.35 -9.86 -6.86
N HIS A 50 -4.23 -10.53 -6.59
CA HIS A 50 -4.10 -11.52 -5.53
C HIS A 50 -3.25 -10.93 -4.40
N THR A 51 -3.79 -10.91 -3.19
CA THR A 51 -3.11 -10.27 -2.05
C THR A 51 -3.38 -10.98 -0.74
N MET A 52 -2.43 -10.88 0.20
CA MET A 52 -2.65 -11.36 1.56
C MET A 52 -3.35 -10.28 2.39
N THR A 53 -2.70 -9.15 2.64
CA THR A 53 -3.26 -8.02 3.41
C THR A 53 -2.76 -6.65 2.94
N SER A 54 -2.21 -6.56 1.72
CA SER A 54 -1.62 -5.31 1.21
C SER A 54 -2.69 -4.23 1.03
N LEU A 55 -2.33 -2.95 1.20
CA LEU A 55 -3.23 -1.85 0.83
C LEU A 55 -3.55 -1.86 -0.68
N SER A 56 -2.67 -2.42 -1.51
CA SER A 56 -2.89 -2.51 -2.96
C SER A 56 -4.10 -3.34 -3.36
N GLY A 57 -4.60 -4.23 -2.50
CA GLY A 57 -5.90 -4.87 -2.74
C GLY A 57 -7.06 -3.88 -2.64
N PHE A 58 -7.00 -2.91 -1.73
CA PHE A 58 -8.00 -1.85 -1.64
C PHE A 58 -7.91 -0.90 -2.85
N GLU A 59 -6.70 -0.52 -3.26
CA GLU A 59 -6.49 0.28 -4.47
C GLU A 59 -7.05 -0.43 -5.71
N ALA A 60 -6.85 -1.75 -5.81
CA ALA A 60 -7.42 -2.55 -6.89
C ALA A 60 -8.95 -2.55 -6.91
N LEU A 61 -9.61 -2.64 -5.74
CA LEU A 61 -11.06 -2.49 -5.64
C LEU A 61 -11.53 -1.11 -6.12
N MET A 62 -10.81 -0.03 -5.76
CA MET A 62 -11.12 1.33 -6.23
C MET A 62 -11.02 1.45 -7.76
N HIS A 63 -10.13 0.66 -8.38
CA HIS A 63 -9.99 0.56 -9.83
C HIS A 63 -10.94 -0.47 -10.48
N GLY A 64 -11.90 -1.02 -9.74
CA GLY A 64 -12.89 -1.96 -10.26
C GLY A 64 -12.33 -3.33 -10.62
N LYS A 65 -11.16 -3.70 -10.09
CA LYS A 65 -10.53 -5.00 -10.33
C LYS A 65 -11.12 -6.07 -9.42
N LYS A 66 -11.10 -7.32 -9.89
CA LYS A 66 -11.38 -8.48 -9.04
C LYS A 66 -10.23 -8.64 -8.05
N VAL A 67 -10.54 -8.87 -6.78
CA VAL A 67 -9.53 -8.99 -5.73
C VAL A 67 -9.73 -10.26 -4.94
N TYR A 68 -8.67 -11.05 -4.82
CA TYR A 68 -8.61 -12.26 -4.02
C TYR A 68 -7.76 -12.00 -2.77
N CYS A 69 -8.34 -12.27 -1.60
CA CYS A 69 -7.71 -12.05 -0.31
C CYS A 69 -7.36 -13.37 0.36
N TYR A 70 -6.07 -13.60 0.57
CA TYR A 70 -5.52 -14.73 1.35
C TYR A 70 -5.27 -14.38 2.83
N GLY A 71 -5.73 -13.21 3.25
CA GLY A 71 -5.80 -12.78 4.64
C GLY A 71 -7.14 -12.10 4.89
N MET A 72 -7.25 -11.36 6.00
CA MET A 72 -8.47 -10.64 6.36
C MET A 72 -8.20 -9.13 6.57
N PRO A 73 -7.74 -8.40 5.52
CA PRO A 73 -7.53 -6.96 5.61
C PRO A 73 -8.85 -6.20 5.86
N PHE A 74 -8.80 -4.90 6.15
CA PHE A 74 -10.00 -4.13 6.51
C PHE A 74 -11.09 -4.12 5.43
N TYR A 75 -10.70 -4.29 4.16
CA TYR A 75 -11.59 -4.26 2.99
C TYR A 75 -12.13 -5.64 2.57
N ALA A 76 -11.64 -6.73 3.16
CA ALA A 76 -12.13 -8.09 2.89
C ALA A 76 -13.41 -8.42 3.67
N GLY A 77 -14.09 -9.53 3.40
CA GLY A 77 -15.20 -10.05 4.21
C GLY A 77 -16.47 -9.18 4.18
N TRP A 78 -16.57 -8.27 3.21
CA TRP A 78 -17.73 -7.38 3.01
C TRP A 78 -18.51 -7.71 1.74
N GLY A 79 -18.14 -8.78 1.02
CA GLY A 79 -18.74 -9.17 -0.26
C GLY A 79 -18.17 -8.44 -1.49
N LEU A 80 -17.10 -7.64 -1.32
CA LEU A 80 -16.42 -6.92 -2.39
C LEU A 80 -15.20 -7.67 -2.94
N THR A 81 -14.78 -8.75 -2.27
CA THR A 81 -13.59 -9.55 -2.55
C THR A 81 -13.93 -11.03 -2.57
N THR A 82 -13.10 -11.84 -3.21
CA THR A 82 -13.09 -13.29 -3.02
C THR A 82 -12.15 -13.61 -1.87
N ASP A 83 -12.68 -14.10 -0.75
CA ASP A 83 -11.90 -14.27 0.48
C ASP A 83 -11.63 -15.74 0.80
N GLU A 84 -10.38 -16.05 1.14
CA GLU A 84 -9.98 -17.37 1.66
C GLU A 84 -10.51 -17.63 3.07
N TYR A 85 -10.58 -16.57 3.89
CA TYR A 85 -11.05 -16.64 5.27
C TYR A 85 -12.39 -15.93 5.45
N VAL A 86 -13.14 -16.31 6.49
CA VAL A 86 -14.41 -15.68 6.84
C VAL A 86 -14.26 -14.88 8.14
N CYS A 87 -14.90 -13.71 8.21
CA CYS A 87 -15.00 -12.92 9.44
C CYS A 87 -16.47 -12.82 9.88
N GLU A 88 -16.89 -13.63 10.85
CA GLU A 88 -18.30 -13.73 11.31
C GLU A 88 -18.89 -12.39 11.80
N ARG A 89 -18.03 -11.47 12.25
CA ARG A 89 -18.44 -10.13 12.69
C ARG A 89 -18.85 -9.22 11.53
N ARG A 90 -18.35 -9.45 10.31
CA ARG A 90 -18.62 -8.62 9.13
C ARG A 90 -19.88 -9.12 8.43
N GLN A 91 -21.03 -8.61 8.87
CA GLN A 91 -22.36 -9.04 8.39
C GLN A 91 -23.03 -8.07 7.42
N ARG A 92 -22.47 -6.86 7.29
CA ARG A 92 -22.95 -5.86 6.32
C ARG A 92 -22.35 -6.12 4.94
N GLN A 93 -22.99 -5.60 3.91
CA GLN A 93 -22.49 -5.64 2.53
C GLN A 93 -22.47 -4.22 1.95
N PRO A 94 -21.52 -3.37 2.41
CA PRO A 94 -21.35 -2.04 1.82
C PRO A 94 -20.99 -2.14 0.34
N ASN A 95 -21.42 -1.17 -0.45
CA ASN A 95 -20.87 -1.02 -1.79
C ASN A 95 -19.45 -0.42 -1.71
N ILE A 96 -18.75 -0.38 -2.85
CA ILE A 96 -17.37 0.14 -2.89
C ILE A 96 -17.27 1.61 -2.45
N SER A 97 -18.25 2.45 -2.78
CA SER A 97 -18.28 3.86 -2.38
C SER A 97 -18.43 4.02 -0.87
N ASP A 98 -19.25 3.19 -0.22
CA ASP A 98 -19.39 3.18 1.24
C ASP A 98 -18.07 2.79 1.92
N LEU A 99 -17.39 1.76 1.40
CA LEU A 99 -16.10 1.33 1.92
C LEU A 99 -15.04 2.44 1.77
N ILE A 100 -15.00 3.11 0.62
CA ILE A 100 -14.11 4.25 0.36
C ILE A 100 -14.40 5.40 1.33
N TYR A 101 -15.67 5.77 1.48
CA TYR A 101 -16.09 6.81 2.41
C TYR A 101 -15.65 6.50 3.84
N HIS A 102 -15.89 5.29 4.31
CA HIS A 102 -15.49 4.92 5.66
C HIS A 102 -13.97 4.90 5.83
N ALA A 103 -13.22 4.37 4.86
CA ALA A 103 -11.77 4.23 4.96
C ALA A 103 -11.00 5.55 4.81
N LEU A 104 -11.46 6.44 3.93
CA LEU A 104 -10.72 7.65 3.54
C LEU A 104 -11.37 8.96 4.00
N ILE A 105 -12.62 8.95 4.46
CA ILE A 105 -13.32 10.19 4.87
C ILE A 105 -13.70 10.12 6.34
N SER A 106 -14.46 9.10 6.74
CA SER A 106 -15.06 9.05 8.08
C SER A 106 -14.11 8.55 9.17
N TYR A 107 -13.22 7.60 8.86
CA TYR A 107 -12.32 7.00 9.85
C TYR A 107 -11.06 7.82 10.16
N PRO A 108 -10.32 8.36 9.16
CA PRO A 108 -9.05 9.04 9.42
C PRO A 108 -9.24 10.49 9.88
N THR A 109 -8.24 11.00 10.61
CA THR A 109 -8.07 12.44 10.84
C THR A 109 -6.90 12.93 10.00
N TYR A 110 -7.13 13.93 9.15
CA TYR A 110 -6.10 14.56 8.34
C TYR A 110 -5.51 15.77 9.07
N ILE A 111 -4.18 15.88 9.03
CA ILE A 111 -3.43 16.97 9.65
C ILE A 111 -2.58 17.65 8.59
N HIS A 112 -2.70 18.98 8.47
CA HIS A 112 -1.91 19.74 7.52
C HIS A 112 -0.41 19.63 7.85
N PRO A 113 0.47 19.28 6.89
CA PRO A 113 1.88 19.04 7.18
C PRO A 113 2.62 20.26 7.74
N GLU A 114 2.25 21.47 7.34
CA GLU A 114 2.87 22.72 7.81
C GLU A 114 2.22 23.27 9.08
N THR A 115 0.92 23.59 9.03
CA THR A 115 0.22 24.26 10.15
C THR A 115 -0.07 23.34 11.34
N LYS A 116 0.03 22.01 11.16
CA LYS A 116 -0.31 20.99 12.17
C LYS A 116 -1.76 21.03 12.65
N GLN A 117 -2.64 21.73 11.94
CA GLN A 117 -4.07 21.79 12.22
C GLN A 117 -4.81 20.65 11.54
N SER A 118 -5.97 20.28 12.10
CA SER A 118 -6.88 19.35 11.44
C SER A 118 -7.45 19.99 10.16
N ILE A 119 -7.50 19.20 9.09
CA ILE A 119 -8.02 19.59 7.78
C ILE A 119 -8.98 18.53 7.25
N SER A 120 -9.79 18.89 6.27
CA SER A 120 -10.67 17.93 5.59
C SER A 120 -9.86 17.01 4.66
N PRO A 121 -10.41 15.83 4.29
CA PRO A 121 -9.80 14.95 3.30
C PRO A 121 -9.59 15.65 1.94
N GLU A 122 -10.52 16.51 1.52
CA GLU A 122 -10.44 17.28 0.27
C GLU A 122 -9.26 18.24 0.31
N MET A 123 -9.06 18.97 1.41
CA MET A 123 -7.90 19.84 1.59
C MET A 123 -6.59 19.05 1.61
N ALA A 124 -6.58 17.84 2.18
CA ALA A 124 -5.41 16.97 2.15
C ALA A 124 -5.08 16.51 0.72
N MET A 125 -6.10 16.21 -0.08
CA MET A 125 -5.96 15.86 -1.49
C MET A 125 -5.42 17.04 -2.31
N ASP A 126 -6.00 18.24 -2.15
CA ASP A 126 -5.52 19.46 -2.81
C ASP A 126 -4.05 19.74 -2.47
N TRP A 127 -3.68 19.57 -1.20
CA TRP A 127 -2.30 19.74 -0.76
C TRP A 127 -1.36 18.74 -1.44
N LEU A 128 -1.76 17.46 -1.54
CA LEU A 128 -0.97 16.40 -2.21
C LEU A 128 -0.84 16.66 -3.72
N LEU A 129 -1.91 17.11 -4.38
CA LEU A 129 -1.91 17.42 -5.81
C LEU A 129 -1.03 18.63 -6.15
N ALA A 130 -0.92 19.60 -5.24
CA ALA A 130 -0.04 20.74 -5.40
C ALA A 130 1.45 20.38 -5.23
N GLN A 131 1.78 19.23 -4.63
CA GLN A 131 3.16 18.76 -4.57
C GLN A 131 3.59 18.20 -5.93
N LYS A 132 4.79 18.59 -6.38
CA LYS A 132 5.42 17.89 -7.49
C LYS A 132 5.65 16.45 -7.07
N ARG A 133 5.18 15.48 -7.87
CA ARG A 133 5.65 14.09 -7.77
C ARG A 133 7.17 14.15 -7.85
N GLN A 134 7.84 13.90 -6.73
CA GLN A 134 9.27 13.63 -6.77
C GLN A 134 9.38 12.23 -7.36
N ASP A 135 10.14 12.11 -8.44
CA ASP A 135 10.50 10.79 -8.97
C ASP A 135 11.15 10.02 -7.82
N MET A 136 10.50 8.95 -7.36
CA MET A 136 11.11 8.02 -6.44
C MET A 136 12.14 7.21 -7.24
N GLU A 137 13.28 7.84 -7.56
CA GLU A 137 14.45 7.09 -8.00
C GLU A 137 14.84 6.16 -6.84
N MET A 138 14.62 4.85 -7.02
CA MET A 138 15.10 3.83 -6.10
C MET A 138 16.64 3.76 -6.16
N THR A 139 17.31 4.71 -5.52
CA THR A 139 18.77 4.70 -5.41
C THR A 139 19.19 3.59 -4.44
N ARG A 140 19.68 2.48 -5.00
CA ARG A 140 20.38 1.41 -4.26
C ARG A 140 21.66 1.99 -3.64
N GLY A 141 21.60 2.43 -2.38
CA GLY A 141 22.77 3.01 -1.71
C GLY A 141 22.74 2.88 -0.19
N SER A 142 23.83 2.33 0.36
CA SER A 142 24.16 2.19 1.79
C SER A 142 24.06 3.50 2.60
N GLY A 143 23.99 4.66 1.95
CA GLY A 143 23.75 5.96 2.58
C GLY A 143 22.36 6.14 3.19
N GLN A 144 21.33 5.44 2.69
CA GLN A 144 19.96 5.55 3.23
C GLN A 144 19.84 4.94 4.64
N TYR A 145 20.65 3.92 4.97
CA TYR A 145 20.68 3.32 6.29
C TYR A 145 21.19 4.29 7.36
N LEU A 146 22.32 4.96 7.07
CA LEU A 146 22.93 5.94 7.97
C LEU A 146 22.02 7.16 8.19
N GLN A 147 21.36 7.62 7.13
CA GLN A 147 20.42 8.75 7.22
C GLN A 147 19.18 8.40 8.08
N ARG A 148 18.70 7.15 8.00
CA ARG A 148 17.57 6.65 8.81
C ARG A 148 17.95 6.47 10.28
N GLN A 149 19.15 5.96 10.58
CA GLN A 149 19.64 5.87 11.95
C GLN A 149 19.84 7.27 12.56
N GLY A 150 20.32 8.23 11.77
CA GLY A 150 20.38 9.64 12.18
C GLY A 150 19.02 10.22 12.55
N ARG A 151 17.97 9.97 11.75
CA ARG A 151 16.60 10.41 12.06
C ARG A 151 16.02 9.73 13.31
N LYS A 152 16.28 8.44 13.53
CA LYS A 152 15.87 7.72 14.75
C LYS A 152 16.55 8.30 16.01
N LEU A 153 17.85 8.57 15.93
CA LEU A 153 18.60 9.18 17.03
C LEU A 153 18.09 10.60 17.34
N GLN A 154 17.80 11.40 16.31
CA GLN A 154 17.21 12.73 16.48
C GLN A 154 15.83 12.67 17.15
N MET A 155 14.98 11.71 16.78
CA MET A 155 13.68 11.53 17.43
C MET A 155 13.81 11.08 18.89
N LEU A 156 14.76 10.21 19.22
CA LEU A 156 15.05 9.80 20.59
C LEU A 156 15.57 10.96 21.45
N ILE A 157 16.51 11.75 20.93
CA ILE A 157 17.02 12.94 21.63
C ILE A 157 15.90 13.95 21.87
N LYS A 158 14.97 14.10 20.92
CA LYS A 158 13.83 15.00 21.06
C LYS A 158 12.80 14.50 22.10
N ALA A 159 12.64 13.18 22.23
CA ALA A 159 11.77 12.56 23.22
C ALA A 159 12.33 12.63 24.66
N MET A 160 13.65 12.64 24.82
CA MET A 160 14.33 12.73 26.12
C MET A 160 14.49 14.18 26.66
N LYS A 161 14.08 15.19 25.88
CA LYS A 161 14.11 16.61 26.28
C LYS A 161 12.77 17.12 26.84
N HIS A 162 11.81 16.21 27.05
CA HIS A 162 10.57 16.41 27.79
C HIS A 162 10.55 15.45 28.98
#